data_AF-A0A521Z6N1-F1
#
_entry.id   AF-A0A521Z6N1-F1
#
_cell.length_a   1.000
_cell.length_b   1.000
_cell.length_c   1.000
_cell.angle_alpha   90.00
_cell.angle_beta   90.00
_cell.angle_gamma   90.00
#
_symmetry.space_group_name_H-M   'P 1'
#
loop_
_entity.id
_entity.type
_entity.pdbx_description
1 polymer ?
#
loop_
_entity_poly.entity_id
_entity_poly.type
_entity_poly.pdbx_seq_one_letter_code
_entity_poly.pdbx_strand_id
1 'polypeptide(L)'
;PVMWSRPEAPDPSAPKASGTLLSHYAPRAKVRLMGDEQINAALDVIEPELTAAKIWDASQGPRIAVYSRSLWAWRPKHQGVVHLSMPGDAVTAAHDLFADLRELDATGVELIWVETPPEDAAWDGVRDRLNRAAAS
;
A
#
# COMPACT_ATOMS: atom_id res chain seq x y z
N PRO A 1 52.65 19.88 -3.07
CA PRO A 1 51.89 19.41 -4.26
C PRO A 1 50.92 18.30 -3.87
N VAL A 2 49.64 18.63 -3.72
CA VAL A 2 48.59 17.66 -3.36
C VAL A 2 48.05 17.06 -4.67
N MET A 3 48.20 15.75 -4.81
CA MET A 3 47.76 14.97 -5.97
C MET A 3 46.28 14.63 -5.78
N TRP A 4 45.40 15.12 -6.67
CA TRP A 4 43.99 14.76 -6.69
C TRP A 4 43.85 13.44 -7.45
N SER A 5 43.40 12.38 -6.78
CA SER A 5 43.03 11.12 -7.42
C SER A 5 41.71 11.31 -8.19
N ARG A 6 41.72 10.99 -9.48
CA ARG A 6 40.52 10.93 -10.34
C ARG A 6 39.54 9.87 -9.80
N PRO A 7 38.21 10.10 -9.83
CA PRO A 7 37.27 9.03 -9.55
C PRO A 7 37.26 8.04 -10.73
N GLU A 8 37.47 6.77 -10.41
CA GLU A 8 37.34 5.60 -11.28
C GLU A 8 35.92 5.56 -11.88
N ALA A 9 35.80 5.26 -13.18
CA ALA A 9 34.51 5.12 -13.83
C ALA A 9 33.77 3.87 -13.30
N PRO A 10 32.42 3.91 -13.16
CA PRO A 10 31.66 2.80 -12.58
C PRO A 10 31.67 1.57 -13.51
N ASP A 11 31.93 0.40 -12.92
CA ASP A 11 31.99 -0.91 -13.57
C ASP A 11 30.60 -1.32 -14.13
N PRO A 12 30.48 -1.63 -15.43
CA PRO A 12 29.22 -2.02 -16.06
C PRO A 12 28.74 -3.45 -15.71
N SER A 13 29.53 -4.22 -14.94
CA SER A 13 29.24 -5.62 -14.59
C SER A 13 28.75 -5.84 -13.16
N ALA A 14 28.53 -4.77 -12.39
CA ALA A 14 27.92 -4.89 -11.06
C ALA A 14 26.49 -5.46 -11.16
N PRO A 15 26.16 -6.55 -10.43
CA PRO A 15 24.81 -7.10 -10.45
C PRO A 15 23.81 -6.04 -9.95
N LYS A 16 22.78 -5.74 -10.76
CA LYS A 16 21.64 -4.89 -10.36
C LYS A 16 20.76 -5.64 -9.36
N ALA A 17 21.27 -5.87 -8.16
CA ALA A 17 20.44 -6.25 -7.03
C ALA A 17 19.65 -5.01 -6.60
N SER A 18 18.44 -4.87 -7.15
CA SER A 18 17.42 -3.92 -6.68
C SER A 18 16.90 -4.36 -5.30
N GLY A 19 17.79 -4.34 -4.31
CA GLY A 19 17.55 -4.81 -2.94
C GLY A 19 17.46 -3.66 -1.92
N THR A 20 17.64 -2.41 -2.33
CA THR A 20 17.78 -1.24 -1.43
C THR A 20 16.48 -0.48 -1.16
N LEU A 21 15.36 -0.85 -1.78
CA LEU A 21 14.08 -0.12 -1.63
C LEU A 21 13.19 -0.62 -0.47
N LEU A 22 13.50 -1.76 0.12
CA LEU A 22 12.73 -2.29 1.27
C LEU A 22 13.03 -1.58 2.59
N SER A 23 14.19 -0.93 2.72
CA SER A 23 14.61 -0.34 4.01
C SER A 23 14.12 1.09 4.28
N HIS A 24 13.53 1.77 3.29
CA HIS A 24 13.19 3.20 3.42
C HIS A 24 11.68 3.50 3.49
N TYR A 25 10.81 2.49 3.47
CA TYR A 25 9.37 2.69 3.67
C TYR A 25 8.89 2.00 4.94
N ALA A 26 8.59 2.83 5.95
CA ALA A 26 7.77 2.44 7.09
C ALA A 26 6.43 3.19 6.95
N PRO A 27 5.30 2.50 6.68
CA PRO A 27 4.00 3.16 6.58
C PRO A 27 3.65 3.85 7.89
N ARG A 28 3.02 5.04 7.84
CA ARG A 28 2.47 5.69 9.04
C ARG A 28 1.15 5.04 9.44
N ALA A 29 0.34 4.72 8.44
CA ALA A 29 -0.90 3.98 8.59
C ALA A 29 -0.61 2.52 8.95
N LYS A 30 -1.45 1.92 9.80
CA LYS A 30 -1.34 0.48 10.08
C LYS A 30 -1.88 -0.31 8.90
N VAL A 31 -1.02 -1.13 8.30
CA VAL A 31 -1.39 -2.01 7.19
C VAL A 31 -2.00 -3.30 7.74
N ARG A 32 -3.11 -3.75 7.17
CA ARG A 32 -3.75 -5.03 7.50
C ARG A 32 -4.15 -5.79 6.24
N LEU A 33 -3.79 -7.07 6.17
CA LEU A 33 -4.26 -7.97 5.12
C LEU A 33 -5.57 -8.63 5.55
N MET A 34 -6.57 -8.60 4.67
CA MET A 34 -7.90 -9.15 4.91
C MET A 34 -8.46 -9.73 3.60
N GLY A 35 -9.29 -10.76 3.69
CA GLY A 35 -10.06 -11.22 2.53
C GLY A 35 -11.06 -10.17 2.05
N ASP A 36 -11.46 -10.21 0.79
CA ASP A 36 -12.41 -9.26 0.21
C ASP A 36 -13.74 -9.21 0.97
N GLU A 37 -14.32 -10.36 1.32
CA GLU A 37 -15.54 -10.43 2.14
C GLU A 37 -15.36 -9.82 3.53
N GLN A 38 -14.17 -9.96 4.12
CA GLN A 38 -13.86 -9.42 5.45
C GLN A 38 -13.71 -7.90 5.40
N ILE A 39 -13.03 -7.36 4.38
CA ILE A 39 -12.94 -5.91 4.15
C ILE A 39 -14.34 -5.35 3.94
N ASN A 40 -15.14 -6.03 3.12
CA ASN A 40 -16.50 -5.64 2.81
C ASN A 40 -17.38 -5.52 4.06
N ALA A 41 -17.37 -6.54 4.92
CA ALA A 41 -18.10 -6.53 6.18
C ALA A 41 -17.55 -5.49 7.17
N ALA A 42 -16.23 -5.29 7.22
CA ALA A 42 -15.63 -4.28 8.08
C ALA A 42 -16.01 -2.85 7.66
N LEU A 43 -16.13 -2.60 6.36
CA LEU A 43 -16.62 -1.32 5.83
C LEU A 43 -18.06 -1.06 6.25
N ASP A 44 -18.97 -2.05 6.14
CA ASP A 44 -20.37 -1.91 6.58
C ASP A 44 -20.49 -1.49 8.05
N VAL A 45 -19.57 -1.96 8.90
CA VAL A 45 -19.55 -1.65 10.33
C VAL A 45 -19.02 -0.24 10.60
N ILE A 46 -17.96 0.19 9.90
CA ILE A 46 -17.25 1.44 10.23
C ILE A 46 -17.78 2.68 9.48
N GLU A 47 -18.39 2.49 8.30
CA GLU A 47 -18.92 3.59 7.48
C GLU A 47 -19.90 4.52 8.24
N PRO A 48 -20.83 4.02 9.09
CA PRO A 48 -21.69 4.88 9.89
C PRO A 48 -20.92 5.78 10.87
N GLU A 49 -19.86 5.26 11.51
CA GLU A 49 -18.99 6.04 12.40
C GLU A 49 -18.21 7.11 11.61
N LEU A 50 -17.66 6.73 10.45
CA LEU A 50 -16.96 7.68 9.57
C LEU A 50 -17.89 8.78 9.07
N THR A 51 -19.14 8.46 8.76
CA THR A 51 -20.16 9.44 8.38
C THR A 51 -20.45 10.40 9.53
N ALA A 52 -20.68 9.87 10.74
CA ALA A 52 -20.96 10.69 11.92
C ALA A 52 -19.79 11.63 12.27
N ALA A 53 -18.55 11.14 12.19
CA ALA A 53 -17.36 11.95 12.42
C ALA A 53 -17.26 13.11 11.41
N LYS A 54 -17.58 12.86 10.14
CA LYS A 54 -17.57 13.88 9.08
C LYS A 54 -18.70 14.91 9.19
N ILE A 55 -19.84 14.53 9.76
CA ILE A 55 -20.92 15.48 10.09
C ILE A 55 -20.46 16.42 11.21
N TRP A 56 -19.71 15.91 12.18
CA TRP A 56 -19.17 16.70 13.28
C TRP A 56 -18.03 17.63 12.82
N ASP A 57 -17.14 17.13 11.97
CA ASP A 57 -16.05 17.88 11.37
C ASP A 57 -15.94 17.60 9.86
N ALA A 58 -16.51 18.50 9.06
CA ALA A 58 -16.48 18.39 7.60
C ALA A 58 -15.06 18.54 7.01
N SER A 59 -14.10 19.07 7.78
CA SER A 59 -12.70 19.18 7.37
C SER A 59 -11.93 17.86 7.54
N GLN A 60 -12.51 16.89 8.23
CA GLN A 60 -11.88 15.62 8.47
C GLN A 60 -11.63 14.85 7.16
N GLY A 61 -10.36 14.50 6.95
CA GLY A 61 -9.90 13.66 5.86
C GLY A 61 -10.38 12.21 5.96
N PRO A 62 -10.01 11.37 4.98
CA PRO A 62 -10.28 9.93 5.06
C PRO A 62 -9.47 9.30 6.20
N ARG A 63 -10.05 8.29 6.86
CA ARG A 63 -9.37 7.54 7.94
C ARG A 63 -8.89 6.17 7.48
N ILE A 64 -9.49 5.64 6.41
CA ILE A 64 -9.22 4.29 5.91
C ILE A 64 -8.89 4.37 4.43
N ALA A 65 -7.85 3.65 4.03
CA ALA A 65 -7.60 3.31 2.64
C ALA A 65 -7.84 1.82 2.41
N VAL A 66 -8.38 1.47 1.26
CA VAL A 66 -8.61 0.10 0.81
C VAL A 66 -7.86 -0.13 -0.50
N TYR A 67 -6.90 -1.04 -0.48
CA TYR A 67 -6.17 -1.52 -1.66
C TYR A 67 -6.70 -2.90 -2.05
N SER A 68 -7.49 -2.97 -3.11
CA SER A 68 -8.25 -4.20 -3.45
C SER A 68 -8.31 -4.42 -4.95
N ARG A 69 -8.41 -5.68 -5.38
CA ARG A 69 -8.60 -6.05 -6.79
C ARG A 69 -10.07 -5.99 -7.19
N SER A 70 -10.98 -6.33 -6.27
CA SER A 70 -12.41 -6.52 -6.59
C SER A 70 -13.35 -5.45 -6.03
N LEU A 71 -13.10 -4.93 -4.82
CA LEU A 71 -14.11 -4.16 -4.07
C LEU A 71 -14.39 -2.79 -4.66
N TRP A 72 -13.39 -2.13 -5.24
CA TRP A 72 -13.51 -0.79 -5.81
C TRP A 72 -14.57 -0.71 -6.95
N ALA A 73 -14.90 -1.84 -7.57
CA ALA A 73 -15.78 -1.89 -8.74
C ALA A 73 -17.28 -1.90 -8.40
N TRP A 74 -17.66 -2.33 -7.19
CA TRP A 74 -19.07 -2.57 -6.84
C TRP A 74 -19.52 -1.94 -5.52
N ARG A 75 -18.59 -1.45 -4.70
CA ARG A 75 -18.92 -0.68 -3.49
C ARG A 75 -19.21 0.80 -3.82
N PRO A 76 -20.25 1.41 -3.23
CA PRO A 76 -20.44 2.86 -3.29
C PRO A 76 -19.24 3.61 -2.70
N LYS A 77 -18.94 4.80 -3.24
CA LYS A 77 -17.88 5.65 -2.69
C LYS A 77 -18.31 6.21 -1.33
N HIS A 78 -17.42 6.15 -0.35
CA HIS A 78 -17.61 6.73 0.97
C HIS A 78 -16.58 7.83 1.25
N GLN A 79 -16.98 9.00 1.75
CA GLN A 79 -16.07 10.15 1.92
C GLN A 79 -15.01 9.99 3.01
N GLY A 80 -15.16 8.99 3.88
CA GLY A 80 -14.19 8.61 4.89
C GLY A 80 -13.21 7.51 4.45
N VAL A 81 -13.37 6.99 3.22
CA VAL A 81 -12.62 5.83 2.70
C VAL A 81 -12.01 6.16 1.34
N VAL A 82 -10.71 5.93 1.19
CA VAL A 82 -10.02 5.99 -0.10
C VAL A 82 -9.93 4.58 -0.67
N HIS A 83 -10.26 4.40 -1.95
CA HIS A 83 -10.09 3.13 -2.64
C HIS A 83 -9.00 3.28 -3.71
N LEU A 84 -8.09 2.31 -3.73
CA LEU A 84 -7.10 2.14 -4.78
C LEU A 84 -7.22 0.71 -5.33
N SER A 85 -7.18 0.59 -6.65
CA SER A 85 -7.24 -0.69 -7.33
C SER A 85 -5.87 -1.36 -7.28
N MET A 86 -5.82 -2.60 -6.79
CA MET A 86 -4.64 -3.44 -6.91
C MET A 86 -4.58 -4.03 -8.33
N PRO A 87 -3.42 -3.98 -9.01
CA PRO A 87 -3.26 -4.61 -10.31
C PRO A 87 -3.71 -6.08 -10.33
N GLY A 88 -4.26 -6.52 -11.46
CA GLY A 88 -4.80 -7.87 -11.60
C GLY A 88 -3.73 -8.97 -11.73
N ASP A 89 -2.48 -8.60 -12.01
CA ASP A 89 -1.36 -9.49 -12.18
C ASP A 89 -0.25 -9.25 -11.14
N ALA A 90 0.44 -10.33 -10.76
CA ALA A 90 1.42 -10.29 -9.68
C ALA A 90 2.68 -9.47 -10.01
N VAL A 91 3.04 -9.34 -11.29
CA VAL A 91 4.27 -8.64 -11.71
C VAL A 91 4.07 -7.13 -11.55
N THR A 92 2.97 -6.61 -12.08
CA THR A 92 2.59 -5.19 -11.93
C THR A 92 2.34 -4.87 -10.46
N ALA A 93 1.59 -5.71 -9.74
CA ALA A 93 1.36 -5.52 -8.32
C ALA A 93 2.67 -5.48 -7.52
N ALA A 94 3.63 -6.37 -7.79
CA ALA A 94 4.93 -6.36 -7.13
C ALA A 94 5.75 -5.10 -7.42
N HIS A 95 5.66 -4.59 -8.65
CA HIS A 95 6.35 -3.38 -9.08
C HIS A 95 5.77 -2.12 -8.44
N ASP A 96 4.44 -1.99 -8.43
CA ASP A 96 3.74 -0.78 -8.02
C ASP A 96 3.45 -0.72 -6.51
N LEU A 97 3.50 -1.86 -5.80
CA LEU A 97 3.06 -2.00 -4.40
C LEU A 97 3.53 -0.87 -3.48
N PHE A 98 4.82 -0.51 -3.52
CA PHE A 98 5.35 0.51 -2.61
C PHE A 98 5.06 1.94 -3.07
N ALA A 99 4.76 2.16 -4.35
CA ALA A 99 4.26 3.45 -4.80
C ALA A 99 2.80 3.60 -4.34
N ASP A 100 1.98 2.58 -4.57
CA ASP A 100 0.57 2.53 -4.20
C ASP A 100 0.39 2.71 -2.68
N LEU A 101 1.13 1.95 -1.86
CA LEU A 101 1.05 2.09 -0.41
C LEU A 101 1.47 3.48 0.06
N ARG A 102 2.48 4.10 -0.56
CA ARG A 102 2.90 5.47 -0.23
C ARG A 102 1.86 6.50 -0.63
N GLU A 103 1.23 6.34 -1.78
CA GLU A 103 0.13 7.21 -2.22
C GLU A 103 -1.04 7.14 -1.24
N LEU A 104 -1.42 5.92 -0.82
CA LEU A 104 -2.44 5.74 0.21
C LEU A 104 -2.02 6.37 1.54
N ASP A 105 -0.79 6.12 2.02
CA ASP A 105 -0.29 6.70 3.28
C ASP A 105 -0.25 8.24 3.23
N ALA A 106 0.07 8.83 2.08
CA ALA A 106 0.10 10.27 1.87
C ALA A 106 -1.29 10.94 1.99
N THR A 107 -2.38 10.16 1.92
CA THR A 107 -3.73 10.68 2.18
C THR A 107 -4.00 10.96 3.66
N GLY A 108 -3.09 10.58 4.56
CA GLY A 108 -3.21 10.81 6.00
C GLY A 108 -4.13 9.82 6.72
N VAL A 109 -4.46 8.69 6.08
CA VAL A 109 -5.26 7.62 6.66
C VAL A 109 -4.57 6.99 7.87
N GLU A 110 -5.36 6.47 8.80
CA GLU A 110 -4.88 5.76 9.99
C GLU A 110 -4.67 4.26 9.67
N LEU A 111 -5.46 3.72 8.73
CA LEU A 111 -5.48 2.31 8.38
C LEU A 111 -5.39 2.14 6.85
N ILE A 112 -4.57 1.18 6.41
CA ILE A 112 -4.57 0.68 5.03
C ILE A 112 -4.99 -0.78 5.07
N TRP A 113 -6.19 -1.07 4.57
CA TRP A 113 -6.70 -2.43 4.41
C TRP A 113 -6.36 -2.92 3.01
N VAL A 114 -5.64 -4.04 2.95
CA VAL A 114 -5.19 -4.64 1.70
C VAL A 114 -5.90 -5.97 1.51
N GLU A 115 -6.51 -6.16 0.34
CA GLU A 115 -7.04 -7.46 -0.07
C GLU A 115 -5.90 -8.48 -0.11
N THR A 116 -6.05 -9.61 0.58
CA THR A 116 -5.08 -10.69 0.52
C THR A 116 -4.91 -11.15 -0.93
N PRO A 117 -3.68 -11.11 -1.49
CA PRO A 117 -3.45 -11.60 -2.84
C PRO A 117 -3.75 -13.10 -2.97
N PRO A 118 -4.02 -13.59 -4.20
CA PRO A 118 -4.19 -15.02 -4.45
C PRO A 118 -3.08 -15.92 -3.88
N GLU A 119 -3.44 -17.17 -3.59
CA GLU A 119 -2.52 -18.17 -3.04
C GLU A 119 -1.54 -18.75 -4.07
N ASP A 120 -1.67 -18.41 -5.36
CA ASP A 120 -0.76 -18.92 -6.37
C ASP A 120 0.66 -18.35 -6.20
N ALA A 121 1.64 -19.12 -6.69
CA ALA A 121 3.06 -18.85 -6.46
C ALA A 121 3.56 -17.55 -7.10
N ALA A 122 2.86 -17.02 -8.11
CA ALA A 122 3.24 -15.73 -8.70
C ALA A 122 3.12 -14.59 -7.68
N TRP A 123 2.20 -14.71 -6.71
CA TRP A 123 1.95 -13.70 -5.68
C TRP A 123 2.77 -13.86 -4.41
N ASP A 124 3.59 -14.90 -4.27
CA ASP A 124 4.41 -15.11 -3.06
C ASP A 124 5.26 -13.87 -2.74
N GLY A 125 5.88 -13.26 -3.76
CA GLY A 125 6.68 -12.05 -3.59
C GLY A 125 5.87 -10.80 -3.21
N VAL A 126 4.60 -10.71 -3.60
CA VAL A 126 3.71 -9.62 -3.20
C VAL A 126 3.26 -9.84 -1.75
N ARG A 127 2.82 -11.06 -1.41
CA ARG A 127 2.41 -11.45 -0.05
C ARG A 127 3.54 -11.24 0.97
N ASP A 128 4.76 -11.66 0.66
CA ASP A 128 5.93 -11.44 1.51
C ASP A 128 6.16 -9.95 1.81
N ARG A 129 6.12 -9.09 0.78
CA ARG A 129 6.27 -7.63 0.94
C ARG A 129 5.14 -7.02 1.76
N LEU A 130 3.90 -7.43 1.52
CA LEU A 130 2.73 -6.97 2.27
C LEU A 130 2.79 -7.38 3.75
N ASN A 131 3.18 -8.61 4.04
CA ASN A 131 3.34 -9.09 5.42
C ASN A 131 4.41 -8.30 6.17
N ARG A 132 5.53 -7.94 5.50
CA ARG A 132 6.53 -7.04 6.10
C ARG A 132 5.96 -5.64 6.37
N ALA A 133 5.20 -5.08 5.44
CA ALA A 133 4.56 -3.78 5.63
C ALA A 133 3.54 -3.80 6.78
N ALA A 134 2.81 -4.91 6.96
CA ALA A 134 1.87 -5.10 8.07
C ALA A 134 2.52 -5.35 9.43
N ALA A 135 3.79 -5.74 9.45
CA ALA A 135 4.56 -5.98 10.68
C ALA A 135 5.33 -4.73 11.17
N SER A 136 5.23 -3.60 10.47
CA SER A 136 5.93 -2.35 10.78
C SER A 136 5.17 -1.47 11.77
#